data_AF-H6C1Z7-F1
#
_entry.id   AF-H6C1Z7-F1
#
_cell.length_a   1.000
_cell.length_b   1.000
_cell.length_c   1.000
_cell.angle_alpha   90.00
_cell.angle_beta   90.00
_cell.angle_gamma   90.00
#
_symmetry.space_group_name_H-M   'P 1'
#
loop_
_entity.id
_entity.type
_entity.pdbx_description
1 polymer ?
#
loop_
_entity_poly.entity_id
_entity_poly.type
_entity_poly.pdbx_seq_one_letter_code
_entity_poly.pdbx_strand_id
1 'polypeptide(L)'
;MAFSEKNITDNPNSKLRIAIVGGGPAGLGAAIALSKLLDVEIAIYEQARELREIGAGIRIGYNAWRVLELLGAAEGVRGHHKTSIVHRNGITGEVVGTSGPSPVPYRYQPRRVRRTRLQNALLAKVPSEVPIYLNKHVVGIENLEHGEVRVFFRDGTQATADLVVGGDGIRSSVRDSIFPDHKIRFTGTTIWRTLIPVHTIAHIPELTSSTSWWHGPEGHVYHSLVDDPAEVPEQERMFEISARNVIDPATATGKRFSWGISATNERVQSHFKDYEPRIRELLAKVPEGNWKEFSAFAGPRLEKLIAWDKVVLLGDASHPLSGAFGSGAAFALEDGWILARAIEHARSTGQPLAAALEIFDAIRSPYYLRMYQHLDEQKRKLQELKAANPNASFEITLGQRVNAFGGESALPWIYYNDIEDVWEQFLKGQTGSSSKEVPIQQLAAQL
;
A
#
# COMPACT_ATOMS: atom_id res chain seq x y z
N MET A 1 20.25 22.17 6.21
CA MET A 1 21.33 22.10 7.21
C MET A 1 20.98 20.96 8.14
N ALA A 2 21.93 20.06 8.39
CA ALA A 2 21.77 18.96 9.32
C ALA A 2 21.61 19.50 10.75
N PHE A 3 20.83 18.79 11.58
CA PHE A 3 20.61 19.12 12.99
C PHE A 3 21.95 19.42 13.69
N SER A 4 22.03 20.55 14.41
CA SER A 4 23.25 20.94 15.13
C SER A 4 23.47 20.03 16.35
N GLU A 5 24.71 19.57 16.54
CA GLU A 5 25.15 18.84 17.73
C GLU A 5 24.88 19.66 19.00
N LYS A 6 24.24 19.03 20.01
CA LYS A 6 23.97 19.65 21.31
C LYS A 6 24.47 18.75 22.44
N ASN A 7 25.13 19.37 23.41
CA ASN A 7 25.61 18.74 24.63
C ASN A 7 24.47 18.19 25.49
N ILE A 8 24.73 17.01 26.05
CA ILE A 8 23.82 16.15 26.81
C ILE A 8 23.54 16.76 28.18
N THR A 9 22.33 17.26 28.37
CA THR A 9 21.58 17.20 29.62
C THR A 9 20.13 16.88 29.25
N ASP A 10 19.54 15.87 29.90
CA ASP A 10 18.12 15.52 29.79
C ASP A 10 17.27 16.76 30.12
N ASN A 11 16.91 17.49 29.07
CA ASN A 11 16.04 18.65 29.18
C ASN A 11 14.63 18.16 28.84
N PRO A 12 13.71 18.10 29.81
CA PRO A 12 12.32 17.66 29.60
C PRO A 12 11.53 18.54 28.62
N ASN A 13 12.16 19.61 28.09
CA ASN A 13 11.65 20.55 27.11
C ASN A 13 12.22 20.36 25.68
N SER A 14 12.95 19.28 25.40
CA SER A 14 13.45 19.01 24.05
C SER A 14 12.39 18.31 23.19
N LYS A 15 12.15 18.83 21.98
CA LYS A 15 11.23 18.23 21.01
C LYS A 15 11.75 16.85 20.58
N LEU A 16 10.85 15.88 20.42
CA LEU A 16 11.17 14.59 19.83
C LEU A 16 11.44 14.76 18.33
N ARG A 17 12.68 14.50 17.89
CA ARG A 17 13.08 14.59 16.48
C ARG A 17 12.77 13.28 15.77
N ILE A 18 12.01 13.38 14.69
CA ILE A 18 11.52 12.25 13.91
C ILE A 18 12.01 12.37 12.47
N ALA A 19 12.81 11.40 12.02
CA ALA A 19 13.19 11.25 10.63
C ALA A 19 12.27 10.25 9.93
N ILE A 20 11.46 10.73 9.00
CA ILE A 20 10.60 9.89 8.15
C ILE A 20 11.34 9.62 6.84
N VAL A 21 11.61 8.35 6.56
CA VAL A 21 12.28 7.92 5.33
C VAL A 21 11.23 7.46 4.33
N GLY A 22 11.11 8.17 3.21
CA GLY A 22 10.12 7.93 2.15
C GLY A 22 8.97 8.94 2.15
N GLY A 23 8.70 9.55 1.00
CA GLY A 23 7.62 10.51 0.73
C GLY A 23 6.40 9.91 0.02
N GLY A 24 6.20 8.59 0.15
CA GLY A 24 4.99 7.90 -0.31
C GLY A 24 3.82 8.02 0.69
N PRO A 25 2.69 7.32 0.47
CA PRO A 25 1.53 7.38 1.36
C PRO A 25 1.85 7.09 2.83
N ALA A 26 2.75 6.13 3.11
CA ALA A 26 3.18 5.81 4.48
C ALA A 26 3.82 7.01 5.17
N GLY A 27 4.85 7.60 4.56
CA GLY A 27 5.58 8.72 5.15
C GLY A 27 4.78 10.01 5.20
N LEU A 28 4.00 10.33 4.16
CA LEU A 28 3.12 11.50 4.17
C LEU A 28 2.00 11.35 5.22
N GLY A 29 1.37 10.18 5.32
CA GLY A 29 0.36 9.89 6.34
C GLY A 29 0.93 10.01 7.76
N ALA A 30 2.10 9.43 7.99
CA ALA A 30 2.81 9.55 9.27
C ALA A 30 3.15 11.01 9.59
N ALA A 31 3.66 11.78 8.63
CA ALA A 31 3.98 13.19 8.83
C ALA A 31 2.74 14.01 9.24
N ILE A 32 1.61 13.83 8.56
CA ILE A 32 0.34 14.50 8.90
C ILE A 32 -0.10 14.13 10.32
N ALA A 33 -0.10 12.84 10.65
CA ALA A 33 -0.57 12.36 11.95
C ALA A 33 0.33 12.83 13.10
N LEU A 34 1.65 12.67 12.94
CA LEU A 34 2.65 13.03 13.94
C LEU A 34 2.72 14.54 14.16
N SER A 35 2.52 15.36 13.12
CA SER A 35 2.54 16.83 13.26
C SER A 35 1.41 17.37 14.14
N LYS A 36 0.39 16.56 14.46
CA LYS A 36 -0.66 16.95 15.42
C LYS A 36 -0.19 16.85 16.87
N LEU A 37 0.94 16.18 17.13
CA LEU A 37 1.50 16.05 18.46
C LEU A 37 2.21 17.33 18.88
N LEU A 38 2.17 17.63 20.18
CA LEU A 38 2.99 18.67 20.76
C LEU A 38 4.46 18.21 20.85
N ASP A 39 5.39 19.16 20.80
CA ASP A 39 6.82 18.93 21.03
C ASP A 39 7.43 17.82 20.17
N VAL A 40 7.12 17.84 18.87
CA VAL A 40 7.79 17.04 17.85
C VAL A 40 8.46 17.94 16.81
N GLU A 41 9.54 17.45 16.23
CA GLU A 41 10.21 18.03 15.07
C GLU A 41 10.36 16.95 14.01
N ILE A 42 9.78 17.16 12.83
CA ILE A 42 9.67 16.12 11.80
C ILE A 42 10.42 16.55 10.55
N ALA A 43 11.15 15.62 9.93
CA ALA A 43 11.71 15.81 8.60
C ALA A 43 11.42 14.58 7.72
N ILE A 44 11.03 14.80 6.47
CA ILE A 44 10.84 13.75 5.47
C ILE A 44 12.06 13.71 4.55
N TYR A 45 12.60 12.52 4.31
CA TYR A 45 13.70 12.27 3.37
C TYR A 45 13.21 11.38 2.24
N GLU A 46 13.19 11.91 1.01
CA GLU A 46 12.71 11.23 -0.18
C GLU A 46 13.84 11.08 -1.21
N GLN A 47 13.98 9.88 -1.76
CA GLN A 47 15.01 9.56 -2.76
C GLN A 47 14.75 10.23 -4.12
N ALA A 48 13.49 10.46 -4.48
CA ALA A 48 13.10 11.06 -5.74
C ALA A 48 13.49 12.54 -5.82
N ARG A 49 13.71 13.00 -7.06
CA ARG A 49 13.95 14.42 -7.39
C ARG A 49 12.71 15.29 -7.21
N GLU A 50 11.56 14.65 -7.24
CA GLU A 50 10.24 15.25 -7.18
C GLU A 50 9.25 14.23 -6.65
N LEU A 51 8.28 14.69 -5.87
CA LEU A 51 7.15 13.85 -5.47
C LEU A 51 6.19 13.75 -6.65
N ARG A 52 6.40 12.73 -7.48
CA ARG A 52 5.49 12.38 -8.56
C ARG A 52 5.23 10.88 -8.58
N GLU A 53 4.05 10.49 -8.14
CA GLU A 53 3.52 9.17 -8.45
C GLU A 53 3.22 9.07 -9.95
N ILE A 54 3.89 8.15 -10.65
CA ILE A 54 3.62 7.88 -12.07
C ILE A 54 2.85 6.57 -12.19
N GLY A 55 1.76 6.62 -12.95
CA GLY A 55 1.14 5.45 -13.55
C GLY A 55 0.18 4.70 -12.63
N ALA A 56 -1.04 4.50 -13.14
CA ALA A 56 -2.13 3.71 -12.58
C ALA A 56 -3.02 4.39 -11.53
N GLY A 57 -4.19 3.77 -11.40
CA GLY A 57 -5.17 4.10 -10.38
C GLY A 57 -4.87 3.38 -9.07
N ILE A 58 -5.46 3.89 -8.01
CA ILE A 58 -5.46 3.30 -6.68
C ILE A 58 -6.90 3.18 -6.21
N ARG A 59 -7.20 2.09 -5.48
CA ARG A 59 -8.51 1.90 -4.86
C ARG A 59 -8.51 2.64 -3.54
N ILE A 60 -9.55 3.44 -3.31
CA ILE A 60 -9.88 4.01 -2.00
C ILE A 60 -11.16 3.32 -1.56
N GLY A 61 -11.06 2.37 -0.63
CA GLY A 61 -12.20 1.66 -0.03
C GLY A 61 -12.57 2.25 1.33
N TYR A 62 -13.55 1.65 2.02
CA TYR A 62 -14.03 2.13 3.32
C TYR A 62 -12.89 2.36 4.32
N ASN A 63 -12.02 1.37 4.54
CA ASN A 63 -10.88 1.50 5.45
C ASN A 63 -9.95 2.67 5.09
N ALA A 64 -9.68 2.88 3.81
CA ALA A 64 -8.90 4.02 3.33
C ALA A 64 -9.62 5.36 3.58
N TRP A 65 -10.94 5.42 3.38
CA TRP A 65 -11.72 6.63 3.63
C TRP A 65 -11.69 7.04 5.10
N ARG A 66 -11.85 6.08 6.02
CA ARG A 66 -11.86 6.35 7.47
C ARG A 66 -10.54 6.99 7.91
N VAL A 67 -9.40 6.42 7.53
CA VAL A 67 -8.11 7.04 7.89
C VAL A 67 -7.86 8.36 7.16
N LEU A 68 -8.31 8.53 5.90
CA LEU A 68 -8.20 9.82 5.21
C LEU A 68 -9.03 10.93 5.86
N GLU A 69 -10.18 10.62 6.48
CA GLU A 69 -10.96 11.57 7.27
C GLU A 69 -10.18 12.01 8.51
N LEU A 70 -9.57 11.06 9.24
CA LEU A 70 -8.75 11.33 10.43
C LEU A 70 -7.51 12.18 10.11
N LEU A 71 -6.95 12.01 8.91
CA LEU A 71 -5.83 12.82 8.39
C LEU A 71 -6.29 14.15 7.78
N GLY A 72 -7.59 14.38 7.62
CA GLY A 72 -8.16 15.57 7.01
C GLY A 72 -7.91 15.68 5.50
N ALA A 73 -7.54 14.57 4.83
CA ALA A 73 -7.19 14.50 3.42
C ALA A 73 -8.33 13.99 2.53
N ALA A 74 -9.40 13.43 3.09
CA ALA A 74 -10.49 12.78 2.36
C ALA A 74 -11.10 13.65 1.24
N GLU A 75 -11.39 14.93 1.52
CA GLU A 75 -12.00 15.86 0.55
C GLU A 75 -11.14 16.12 -0.70
N GLY A 76 -9.81 15.99 -0.57
CA GLY A 76 -8.86 16.15 -1.67
C GLY A 76 -8.77 14.91 -2.57
N VAL A 77 -9.38 13.79 -2.18
CA VAL A 77 -9.32 12.52 -2.89
C VAL A 77 -10.63 12.30 -3.64
N ARG A 78 -10.60 12.56 -4.96
CA ARG A 78 -11.73 12.35 -5.86
C ARG A 78 -11.34 11.41 -6.99
N GLY A 79 -12.29 10.62 -7.45
CA GLY A 79 -12.08 9.69 -8.54
C GLY A 79 -13.38 8.98 -8.92
N HIS A 80 -13.24 8.04 -9.85
CA HIS A 80 -14.36 7.31 -10.41
C HIS A 80 -15.05 6.45 -9.34
N HIS A 81 -16.34 6.70 -9.14
CA HIS A 81 -17.19 5.89 -8.27
C HIS A 81 -17.46 4.53 -8.92
N LYS A 82 -17.06 3.46 -8.23
CA LYS A 82 -17.27 2.09 -8.72
C LYS A 82 -18.63 1.58 -8.30
N THR A 83 -19.57 1.56 -9.23
CA THR A 83 -20.91 0.99 -8.99
C THR A 83 -20.92 -0.54 -9.12
N SER A 84 -20.11 -1.10 -10.02
CA SER A 84 -19.96 -2.54 -10.20
C SER A 84 -18.55 -2.92 -10.65
N ILE A 85 -18.16 -4.16 -10.34
CA ILE A 85 -16.95 -4.82 -10.85
C ILE A 85 -17.40 -6.06 -11.62
N VAL A 86 -16.99 -6.14 -12.88
CA VAL A 86 -17.32 -7.27 -13.76
C VAL A 86 -16.10 -8.15 -13.94
N HIS A 87 -16.25 -9.46 -13.77
CA HIS A 87 -15.26 -10.46 -14.10
C HIS A 87 -15.70 -11.17 -15.37
N ARG A 88 -14.77 -11.26 -16.33
CA ARG A 88 -15.00 -11.86 -17.64
C ARG A 88 -13.98 -12.95 -17.94
N ASN A 89 -14.42 -13.93 -18.71
CA ASN A 89 -13.50 -14.75 -19.47
C ASN A 89 -12.80 -13.84 -20.50
N GLY A 90 -11.47 -13.78 -20.43
CA GLY A 90 -10.62 -12.95 -21.27
C GLY A 90 -10.53 -13.43 -22.72
N ILE A 91 -10.90 -14.69 -22.99
CA ILE A 91 -10.87 -15.31 -24.33
C ILE A 91 -12.24 -15.16 -25.01
N THR A 92 -13.32 -15.53 -24.32
CA THR A 92 -14.69 -15.51 -24.89
C THR A 92 -15.42 -14.19 -24.68
N GLY A 93 -15.03 -13.40 -23.68
CA GLY A 93 -15.69 -12.16 -23.26
C GLY A 93 -16.93 -12.34 -22.39
N GLU A 94 -17.31 -13.59 -22.12
CA GLU A 94 -18.47 -13.92 -21.27
C GLU A 94 -18.28 -13.41 -19.84
N VAL A 95 -19.37 -12.92 -19.26
CA VAL A 95 -19.40 -12.51 -17.85
C VAL A 95 -19.44 -13.76 -16.98
N VAL A 96 -18.44 -13.89 -16.11
CA VAL A 96 -18.32 -15.02 -15.17
C VAL A 96 -18.58 -14.62 -13.72
N GLY A 97 -18.73 -13.32 -13.46
CA GLY A 97 -19.15 -12.82 -12.16
C GLY A 97 -19.30 -11.31 -12.14
N THR A 98 -20.20 -10.81 -11.30
CA THR A 98 -20.38 -9.38 -11.07
C THR A 98 -20.49 -9.14 -9.57
N SER A 99 -19.89 -8.06 -9.09
CA SER A 99 -20.03 -7.62 -7.70
C SER A 99 -20.34 -6.13 -7.62
N GLY A 100 -20.94 -5.73 -6.51
CA GLY A 100 -21.36 -4.35 -6.24
C GLY A 100 -22.88 -4.12 -6.36
N PRO A 101 -23.36 -2.94 -5.92
CA PRO A 101 -22.57 -1.91 -5.25
C PRO A 101 -22.13 -2.36 -3.84
N SER A 102 -21.10 -1.70 -3.31
CA SER A 102 -20.66 -1.94 -1.93
C SER A 102 -21.79 -1.58 -0.95
N PRO A 103 -22.02 -2.37 0.11
CA PRO A 103 -23.13 -2.13 1.04
C PRO A 103 -22.90 -0.93 1.98
N VAL A 104 -21.71 -0.33 1.97
CA VAL A 104 -21.39 0.83 2.82
C VAL A 104 -22.09 2.11 2.32
N PRO A 105 -22.29 3.13 3.19
CA PRO A 105 -22.86 4.41 2.79
C PRO A 105 -22.12 5.03 1.60
N TYR A 106 -22.85 5.75 0.73
CA TYR A 106 -22.33 6.29 -0.53
C TYR A 106 -20.97 7.01 -0.41
N ARG A 107 -20.80 7.84 0.63
CA ARG A 107 -19.54 8.56 0.89
C ARG A 107 -18.32 7.65 1.09
N TYR A 108 -18.53 6.42 1.55
CA TYR A 108 -17.48 5.43 1.79
C TYR A 108 -17.39 4.35 0.72
N GLN A 109 -18.24 4.40 -0.30
CA GLN A 109 -18.18 3.41 -1.37
C GLN A 109 -16.85 3.50 -2.12
N PRO A 110 -16.30 2.37 -2.61
CA PRO A 110 -15.00 2.36 -3.22
C PRO A 110 -14.90 3.25 -4.45
N ARG A 111 -13.80 3.99 -4.54
CA ARG A 111 -13.45 4.77 -5.72
C ARG A 111 -12.15 4.28 -6.34
N ARG A 112 -12.05 4.39 -7.67
CA ARG A 112 -10.76 4.35 -8.36
C ARG A 112 -10.27 5.78 -8.54
N VAL A 113 -9.07 6.04 -8.07
CA VAL A 113 -8.50 7.39 -8.04
C VAL A 113 -7.13 7.37 -8.72
N ARG A 114 -6.74 8.42 -9.45
CA ARG A 114 -5.36 8.57 -9.91
C ARG A 114 -4.42 8.61 -8.70
N ARG A 115 -3.32 7.84 -8.70
CA ARG A 115 -2.34 7.87 -7.59
C ARG A 115 -1.84 9.28 -7.25
N THR A 116 -1.63 10.12 -8.26
CA THR A 116 -1.24 11.52 -8.10
C THR A 116 -2.24 12.33 -7.27
N ARG A 117 -3.54 12.07 -7.38
CA ARG A 117 -4.58 12.77 -6.60
C ARG A 117 -4.47 12.43 -5.11
N LEU A 118 -4.26 11.15 -4.78
CA LEU A 118 -4.02 10.75 -3.39
C LEU A 118 -2.76 11.40 -2.84
N GLN A 119 -1.65 11.35 -3.58
CA GLN A 119 -0.39 11.97 -3.14
C GLN A 119 -0.55 13.49 -2.93
N ASN A 120 -1.20 14.19 -3.86
CA ASN A 120 -1.44 15.63 -3.76
C ASN A 120 -2.35 15.97 -2.57
N ALA A 121 -3.40 15.18 -2.33
CA ALA A 121 -4.30 15.37 -1.20
C ALA A 121 -3.58 15.21 0.15
N LEU A 122 -2.66 14.24 0.25
CA LEU A 122 -1.82 14.05 1.43
C LEU A 122 -0.80 15.19 1.57
N LEU A 123 -0.10 15.55 0.49
CA LEU A 123 0.88 16.65 0.51
C LEU A 123 0.27 17.97 0.95
N ALA A 124 -0.94 18.28 0.50
CA ALA A 124 -1.67 19.48 0.92
C ALA A 124 -2.02 19.51 2.42
N LYS A 125 -1.83 18.40 3.14
CA LYS A 125 -2.10 18.28 4.59
C LYS A 125 -0.83 18.16 5.41
N VAL A 126 0.34 17.98 4.79
CA VAL A 126 1.61 18.07 5.50
C VAL A 126 1.84 19.55 5.83
N PRO A 127 2.08 19.92 7.11
CA PRO A 127 2.34 21.31 7.48
C PRO A 127 3.57 21.88 6.78
N SER A 128 3.54 23.18 6.46
CA SER A 128 4.63 23.87 5.76
C SER A 128 5.95 23.86 6.53
N GLU A 129 5.88 23.69 7.85
CA GLU A 129 7.02 23.66 8.76
C GLU A 129 7.76 22.33 8.72
N VAL A 130 7.16 21.27 8.16
CA VAL A 130 7.79 19.96 8.02
C VAL A 130 8.64 19.95 6.75
N PRO A 131 9.98 20.03 6.84
CA PRO A 131 10.83 19.98 5.66
C PRO A 131 10.72 18.62 4.94
N ILE A 132 10.58 18.68 3.62
CA ILE A 132 10.68 17.54 2.72
C ILE A 132 11.98 17.66 1.93
N TYR A 133 12.98 16.88 2.31
CA TYR A 133 14.27 16.83 1.63
C TYR A 133 14.22 15.81 0.49
N LEU A 134 14.14 16.30 -0.74
CA LEU A 134 14.22 15.51 -1.96
C LEU A 134 15.69 15.13 -2.27
N ASN A 135 15.89 14.16 -3.16
CA ASN A 135 17.21 13.59 -3.48
C ASN A 135 17.96 13.00 -2.27
N LYS A 136 17.26 12.64 -1.20
CA LYS A 136 17.83 12.03 0.00
C LYS A 136 17.55 10.54 0.02
N HIS A 137 18.36 9.81 -0.75
CA HIS A 137 18.33 8.36 -0.78
C HIS A 137 19.08 7.81 0.43
N VAL A 138 18.34 7.29 1.41
CA VAL A 138 18.91 6.59 2.58
C VAL A 138 19.54 5.28 2.14
N VAL A 139 20.76 5.02 2.60
CA VAL A 139 21.52 3.80 2.29
C VAL A 139 21.81 2.94 3.50
N GLY A 140 21.50 3.44 4.70
CA GLY A 140 21.60 2.69 5.94
C GLY A 140 21.29 3.55 7.16
N ILE A 141 21.09 2.89 8.30
CA ILE A 141 20.96 3.53 9.61
C ILE A 141 21.87 2.85 10.65
N GLU A 142 22.29 3.62 11.65
CA GLU A 142 23.13 3.16 12.75
C GLU A 142 22.50 3.54 14.10
N ASN A 143 22.44 2.57 15.01
CA ASN A 143 22.02 2.78 16.38
C ASN A 143 23.17 3.43 17.17
N LEU A 144 22.99 4.67 17.63
CA LEU A 144 23.99 5.37 18.44
C LEU A 144 23.77 5.12 19.94
N GLU A 145 24.87 5.14 20.71
CA GLU A 145 24.89 4.91 22.17
C GLU A 145 24.11 5.98 22.96
N HIS A 146 23.94 7.19 22.43
CA HIS A 146 23.26 8.31 23.09
C HIS A 146 21.75 8.38 22.82
N GLY A 147 21.12 7.24 22.52
CA GLY A 147 19.66 7.18 22.31
C GLY A 147 19.17 7.65 20.94
N GLU A 148 20.05 8.17 20.07
CA GLU A 148 19.71 8.61 18.71
C GLU A 148 19.93 7.52 17.65
N VAL A 149 19.36 7.70 16.47
CA VAL A 149 19.66 6.95 15.25
C VAL A 149 20.33 7.88 14.26
N ARG A 150 21.43 7.42 13.67
CA ARG A 150 22.07 8.09 12.53
C ARG A 150 21.53 7.53 11.22
N VAL A 151 21.19 8.42 10.29
CA VAL A 151 20.71 8.10 8.95
C VAL A 151 21.77 8.51 7.93
N PHE A 152 22.20 7.56 7.10
CA PHE A 152 23.19 7.78 6.05
C PHE A 152 22.52 7.96 4.68
N PHE A 153 22.92 8.99 3.95
CA PHE A 153 22.44 9.25 2.60
C PHE A 153 23.49 8.92 1.54
N ARG A 154 23.04 8.54 0.34
CA ARG A 154 23.90 8.20 -0.81
C ARG A 154 24.85 9.35 -1.22
N ASP A 155 24.48 10.59 -0.96
CA ASP A 155 25.30 11.77 -1.25
C ASP A 155 26.42 12.01 -0.22
N GLY A 156 26.57 11.12 0.77
CA GLY A 156 27.56 11.20 1.84
C GLY A 156 27.14 12.06 3.03
N THR A 157 26.00 12.77 2.93
CA THR A 157 25.45 13.52 4.08
C THR A 157 24.80 12.58 5.09
N GLN A 158 24.55 13.11 6.29
CA GLN A 158 23.96 12.36 7.41
C GLN A 158 22.93 13.21 8.16
N ALA A 159 22.04 12.55 8.89
CA ALA A 159 21.14 13.17 9.86
C ALA A 159 21.06 12.31 11.13
N THR A 160 20.68 12.91 12.26
CA THR A 160 20.36 12.20 13.51
C THR A 160 18.93 12.49 13.92
N ALA A 161 18.28 11.51 14.55
CA ALA A 161 16.92 11.62 15.07
C ALA A 161 16.72 10.72 16.30
N ASP A 162 15.74 11.05 17.12
CA ASP A 162 15.31 10.25 18.27
C ASP A 162 14.41 9.09 17.84
N LEU A 163 13.71 9.24 16.70
CA LEU A 163 12.90 8.21 16.08
C LEU A 163 13.13 8.18 14.55
N VAL A 164 13.35 6.99 13.99
CA VAL A 164 13.33 6.78 12.54
C VAL A 164 12.08 6.00 12.13
N VAL A 165 11.33 6.57 11.20
CA VAL A 165 10.15 5.95 10.60
C VAL A 165 10.49 5.50 9.18
N GLY A 166 10.63 4.19 8.97
CA GLY A 166 10.88 3.59 7.66
C GLY A 166 9.59 3.41 6.86
N GLY A 167 9.30 4.37 5.97
CA GLY A 167 8.19 4.34 4.99
C GLY A 167 8.69 4.26 3.55
N ASP A 168 9.90 3.75 3.34
CA ASP A 168 10.69 3.73 2.09
C ASP A 168 10.36 2.55 1.17
N GLY A 169 9.22 1.90 1.41
CA GLY A 169 8.59 0.96 0.51
C GLY A 169 9.26 -0.40 0.44
N ILE A 170 8.95 -1.16 -0.61
CA ILE A 170 9.30 -2.58 -0.70
C ILE A 170 10.82 -2.85 -0.68
N ARG A 171 11.64 -1.90 -1.16
CA ARG A 171 13.11 -1.95 -1.15
C ARG A 171 13.69 -1.12 0.02
N SER A 172 13.04 -1.20 1.17
CA SER A 172 13.39 -0.40 2.36
C SER A 172 14.83 -0.62 2.82
N SER A 173 15.64 0.44 2.79
CA SER A 173 16.99 0.44 3.36
C SER A 173 16.94 0.49 4.90
N VAL A 174 15.87 1.05 5.47
CA VAL A 174 15.63 1.03 6.91
C VAL A 174 15.40 -0.41 7.38
N ARG A 175 14.48 -1.16 6.75
CA ARG A 175 14.24 -2.57 7.06
C ARG A 175 15.50 -3.39 6.87
N ASP A 176 16.20 -3.22 5.76
CA ASP A 176 17.39 -4.02 5.46
C ASP A 176 18.55 -3.75 6.46
N SER A 177 18.57 -2.58 7.12
CA SER A 177 19.54 -2.26 8.19
C SER A 177 19.23 -2.96 9.52
N ILE A 178 17.94 -3.14 9.86
CA ILE A 178 17.52 -3.72 11.14
C ILE A 178 17.18 -5.22 11.04
N PHE A 179 16.82 -5.69 9.85
CA PHE A 179 16.47 -7.09 9.54
C PHE A 179 17.23 -7.55 8.28
N PRO A 180 18.56 -7.72 8.33
CA PRO A 180 19.40 -7.99 7.16
C PRO A 180 19.06 -9.31 6.44
N ASP A 181 18.46 -10.26 7.17
CA ASP A 181 18.03 -11.56 6.62
C ASP A 181 16.67 -11.51 5.91
N HIS A 182 15.94 -10.40 6.00
CA HIS A 182 14.68 -10.25 5.27
C HIS A 182 14.95 -10.13 3.77
N LYS A 183 14.42 -11.07 2.98
CA LYS A 183 14.59 -11.08 1.52
C LYS A 183 13.25 -11.07 0.80
N ILE A 184 13.01 -10.01 0.03
CA ILE A 184 11.90 -9.99 -0.93
C ILE A 184 12.22 -10.86 -2.15
N ARG A 185 11.19 -11.50 -2.71
CA ARG A 185 11.28 -12.40 -3.86
C ARG A 185 10.24 -12.03 -4.90
N PHE A 186 10.61 -12.25 -6.15
CA PHE A 186 9.70 -12.11 -7.27
C PHE A 186 8.54 -13.11 -7.12
N THR A 187 7.31 -12.66 -7.32
CA THR A 187 6.11 -13.49 -7.09
C THR A 187 5.65 -14.26 -8.32
N GLY A 188 6.36 -14.14 -9.45
CA GLY A 188 5.94 -14.71 -10.73
C GLY A 188 5.12 -13.74 -11.58
N THR A 189 4.74 -12.57 -11.06
CA THR A 189 3.83 -11.64 -11.75
C THR A 189 4.57 -10.45 -12.35
N THR A 190 4.46 -10.30 -13.67
CA THR A 190 4.82 -9.06 -14.40
C THR A 190 3.57 -8.24 -14.65
N ILE A 191 3.65 -6.93 -14.45
CA ILE A 191 2.52 -6.00 -14.52
C ILE A 191 2.89 -4.87 -15.46
N TRP A 192 2.08 -4.63 -16.48
CA TRP A 192 2.13 -3.44 -17.32
C TRP A 192 0.99 -2.52 -16.98
N ARG A 193 1.29 -1.25 -16.74
CA ARG A 193 0.31 -0.23 -16.37
C ARG A 193 0.45 1.00 -17.24
N THR A 194 -0.70 1.60 -17.55
CA THR A 194 -0.77 2.88 -18.25
C THR A 194 -2.08 3.58 -17.93
N LEU A 195 -2.11 4.88 -18.23
CA LEU A 195 -3.33 5.68 -18.33
C LEU A 195 -3.42 6.19 -19.78
N ILE A 196 -4.58 6.07 -20.41
CA ILE A 196 -4.87 6.64 -21.74
C ILE A 196 -6.11 7.53 -21.68
N PRO A 197 -6.26 8.52 -22.59
CA PRO A 197 -7.48 9.34 -22.61
C PRO A 197 -8.72 8.50 -22.95
N VAL A 198 -9.82 8.69 -22.22
CA VAL A 198 -11.06 7.90 -22.38
C VAL A 198 -11.59 7.95 -23.81
N HIS A 199 -11.51 9.11 -24.48
CA HIS A 199 -12.01 9.29 -25.84
C HIS A 199 -11.35 8.36 -26.88
N THR A 200 -10.14 7.84 -26.59
CA THR A 200 -9.43 6.93 -27.51
C THR A 200 -10.03 5.53 -27.58
N ILE A 201 -10.88 5.18 -26.60
CA ILE A 201 -11.49 3.85 -26.44
C ILE A 201 -13.01 3.89 -26.27
N ALA A 202 -13.63 5.07 -26.30
CA ALA A 202 -15.05 5.26 -26.02
C ALA A 202 -15.98 4.53 -27.02
N HIS A 203 -15.48 4.26 -28.24
CA HIS A 203 -16.20 3.49 -29.27
C HIS A 203 -16.17 1.98 -29.03
N ILE A 204 -15.31 1.47 -28.13
CA ILE A 204 -15.20 0.04 -27.85
C ILE A 204 -16.29 -0.36 -26.85
N PRO A 205 -17.20 -1.29 -27.19
CA PRO A 205 -18.34 -1.63 -26.36
C PRO A 205 -17.96 -2.11 -24.96
N GLU A 206 -18.73 -1.65 -23.95
CA GLU A 206 -18.66 -2.08 -22.54
C GLU A 206 -17.37 -1.74 -21.77
N LEU A 207 -16.34 -1.17 -22.41
CA LEU A 207 -15.10 -0.83 -21.70
C LEU A 207 -15.27 0.34 -20.72
N THR A 208 -16.08 1.34 -21.06
CA THR A 208 -16.27 2.55 -20.23
C THR A 208 -17.46 2.46 -19.27
N SER A 209 -18.28 1.40 -19.35
CA SER A 209 -19.49 1.25 -18.53
C SER A 209 -19.23 0.62 -17.17
N SER A 210 -18.08 -0.04 -16.98
CA SER A 210 -17.76 -0.74 -15.73
C SER A 210 -16.26 -0.88 -15.52
N THR A 211 -15.86 -1.04 -14.26
CA THR A 211 -14.52 -1.57 -13.95
C THR A 211 -14.54 -3.08 -14.21
N SER A 212 -13.62 -3.59 -15.01
CA SER A 212 -13.62 -5.01 -15.39
C SER A 212 -12.27 -5.71 -15.24
N TRP A 213 -12.34 -7.00 -14.94
CA TRP A 213 -11.21 -7.95 -14.98
C TRP A 213 -11.47 -8.98 -16.09
N TRP A 214 -10.55 -9.08 -17.03
CA TRP A 214 -10.59 -10.04 -18.14
C TRP A 214 -9.52 -11.10 -17.87
N HIS A 215 -9.95 -12.26 -17.40
CA HIS A 215 -9.05 -13.32 -16.95
C HIS A 215 -8.63 -14.20 -18.11
N GLY A 216 -7.35 -14.51 -18.24
CA GLY A 216 -6.85 -15.48 -19.20
C GLY A 216 -5.99 -16.55 -18.53
N PRO A 217 -5.48 -17.51 -19.31
CA PRO A 217 -4.72 -18.64 -18.78
C PRO A 217 -3.52 -18.21 -17.95
N GLU A 218 -2.75 -17.24 -18.45
CA GLU A 218 -1.48 -16.77 -17.89
C GLU A 218 -1.59 -15.39 -17.21
N GLY A 219 -2.78 -14.88 -16.95
CA GLY A 219 -2.91 -13.57 -16.31
C GLY A 219 -4.28 -12.91 -16.48
N HIS A 220 -4.29 -11.59 -16.52
CA HIS A 220 -5.52 -10.84 -16.74
C HIS A 220 -5.24 -9.43 -17.25
N VAL A 221 -6.26 -8.82 -17.86
CA VAL A 221 -6.31 -7.38 -18.12
C VAL A 221 -7.38 -6.77 -17.23
N TYR A 222 -6.96 -5.84 -16.36
CA TYR A 222 -7.85 -5.00 -15.58
C TYR A 222 -7.97 -3.63 -16.22
N HIS A 223 -9.17 -3.07 -16.21
CA HIS A 223 -9.38 -1.69 -16.64
C HIS A 223 -10.43 -0.96 -15.79
N SER A 224 -10.33 0.37 -15.75
CA SER A 224 -11.21 1.22 -14.94
C SER A 224 -11.07 2.69 -15.34
N LEU A 225 -12.18 3.44 -15.29
CA LEU A 225 -12.10 4.89 -15.19
C LEU A 225 -11.45 5.29 -13.86
N VAL A 226 -10.71 6.41 -13.82
CA VAL A 226 -9.98 6.83 -12.61
C VAL A 226 -10.33 8.24 -12.12
N ASP A 227 -11.17 8.94 -12.86
CA ASP A 227 -11.51 10.34 -12.61
C ASP A 227 -12.95 10.52 -12.18
N ASP A 228 -13.16 11.54 -11.34
CA ASP A 228 -14.49 12.01 -11.00
C ASP A 228 -15.02 12.89 -12.16
N PRO A 229 -16.15 12.52 -12.79
CA PRO A 229 -16.72 13.31 -13.87
C PRO A 229 -17.17 14.72 -13.43
N ALA A 230 -17.36 14.95 -12.13
CA ALA A 230 -17.67 16.29 -11.61
C ALA A 230 -16.44 17.21 -11.51
N GLU A 231 -15.23 16.65 -11.57
CA GLU A 231 -13.97 17.42 -11.43
C GLU A 231 -13.20 17.51 -12.75
N VAL A 232 -13.20 16.44 -13.54
CA VAL A 232 -12.37 16.34 -14.75
C VAL A 232 -13.26 16.40 -16.00
N PRO A 233 -13.07 17.43 -16.86
CA PRO A 233 -13.78 17.53 -18.13
C PRO A 233 -13.60 16.27 -18.98
N GLU A 234 -14.63 15.94 -19.77
CA GLU A 234 -14.68 14.68 -20.51
C GLU A 234 -13.43 14.40 -21.35
N GLN A 235 -12.91 15.42 -22.05
CA GLN A 235 -11.74 15.34 -22.91
C GLN A 235 -10.42 15.04 -22.16
N GLU A 236 -10.35 15.34 -20.87
CA GLU A 236 -9.17 15.16 -20.00
C GLU A 236 -9.25 13.90 -19.12
N ARG A 237 -10.39 13.20 -19.14
CA ARG A 237 -10.57 11.98 -18.37
C ARG A 237 -9.66 10.89 -18.89
N MET A 238 -9.09 10.15 -17.94
CA MET A 238 -8.18 9.06 -18.21
C MET A 238 -8.80 7.72 -17.84
N PHE A 239 -8.32 6.70 -18.53
CA PHE A 239 -8.72 5.31 -18.41
C PHE A 239 -7.48 4.50 -18.05
N GLU A 240 -7.58 3.73 -16.97
CA GLU A 240 -6.51 2.86 -16.53
C GLU A 240 -6.56 1.52 -17.22
N ILE A 241 -5.38 1.03 -17.60
CA ILE A 241 -5.18 -0.33 -18.03
C ILE A 241 -4.04 -0.93 -17.19
N SER A 242 -4.30 -2.10 -16.61
CA SER A 242 -3.30 -2.92 -15.92
C SER A 242 -3.35 -4.33 -16.49
N ALA A 243 -2.39 -4.68 -17.33
CA ALA A 243 -2.21 -6.00 -17.90
C ALA A 243 -1.22 -6.80 -17.04
N ARG A 244 -1.50 -8.07 -16.76
CA ARG A 244 -0.62 -8.95 -15.97
C ARG A 244 -0.31 -10.22 -16.70
N ASN A 245 0.94 -10.66 -16.57
CA ASN A 245 1.39 -12.00 -16.93
C ASN A 245 1.93 -12.69 -15.66
N VAL A 246 1.55 -13.94 -15.46
CA VAL A 246 1.87 -14.76 -14.29
C VAL A 246 2.57 -16.02 -14.77
N ILE A 247 3.81 -16.18 -14.34
CA ILE A 247 4.64 -17.34 -14.60
C ILE A 247 5.04 -18.01 -13.29
N ASP A 248 5.56 -19.23 -13.36
CA ASP A 248 6.18 -19.84 -12.19
C ASP A 248 7.46 -19.06 -11.81
N PRO A 249 7.54 -18.48 -10.60
CA PRO A 249 8.73 -17.77 -10.16
C PRO A 249 9.99 -18.66 -10.10
N ALA A 250 9.84 -19.98 -9.94
CA ALA A 250 10.99 -20.90 -9.90
C ALA A 250 11.66 -21.09 -11.27
N THR A 251 10.92 -20.89 -12.36
CA THR A 251 11.43 -21.04 -13.73
C THR A 251 11.66 -19.69 -14.42
N ALA A 252 11.37 -18.59 -13.72
CA ALA A 252 11.48 -17.24 -14.25
C ALA A 252 12.95 -16.85 -14.52
N THR A 253 13.25 -16.53 -15.79
CA THR A 253 14.56 -16.01 -16.21
C THR A 253 14.50 -14.49 -16.48
N GLY A 254 15.65 -13.84 -16.57
CA GLY A 254 15.76 -12.41 -16.94
C GLY A 254 15.74 -11.41 -15.78
N LYS A 255 16.06 -10.15 -16.10
CA LYS A 255 16.11 -9.04 -15.12
C LYS A 255 14.71 -8.69 -14.61
N ARG A 256 14.61 -8.34 -13.33
CA ARG A 256 13.36 -7.99 -12.65
C ARG A 256 13.50 -6.62 -12.00
N PHE A 257 12.43 -5.83 -12.07
CA PHE A 257 12.44 -4.43 -11.64
C PHE A 257 11.24 -4.18 -10.72
N SER A 258 11.49 -3.71 -9.49
CA SER A 258 10.42 -3.32 -8.56
C SER A 258 9.93 -1.89 -8.79
N TRP A 259 10.53 -1.17 -9.74
CA TRP A 259 10.14 0.16 -10.21
C TRP A 259 9.68 0.10 -11.66
N GLY A 260 8.98 1.15 -12.11
CA GLY A 260 8.41 1.21 -13.45
C GLY A 260 9.47 1.46 -14.51
N ILE A 261 9.73 0.48 -15.36
CA ILE A 261 10.55 0.65 -16.56
C ILE A 261 9.66 0.80 -17.79
N SER A 262 10.15 1.47 -18.84
CA SER A 262 9.38 1.54 -20.09
C SER A 262 9.28 0.17 -20.75
N ALA A 263 8.13 -0.11 -21.37
CA ALA A 263 7.91 -1.29 -22.20
C ALA A 263 7.32 -0.90 -23.56
N THR A 264 7.66 -1.66 -24.59
CA THR A 264 7.10 -1.48 -25.93
C THR A 264 5.70 -2.06 -26.02
N ASN A 265 4.86 -1.58 -26.94
CA ASN A 265 3.55 -2.17 -27.17
C ASN A 265 3.61 -3.65 -27.56
N GLU A 266 4.55 -4.03 -28.43
CA GLU A 266 4.73 -5.42 -28.86
C GLU A 266 4.96 -6.36 -27.68
N ARG A 267 5.87 -5.99 -26.76
CA ARG A 267 6.16 -6.74 -25.54
C ARG A 267 4.93 -6.97 -24.66
N VAL A 268 4.00 -6.02 -24.59
CA VAL A 268 2.77 -6.20 -23.82
C VAL A 268 1.79 -7.06 -24.61
N GLN A 269 1.50 -6.68 -25.85
CA GLN A 269 0.48 -7.32 -26.70
C GLN A 269 0.80 -8.78 -27.02
N SER A 270 2.08 -9.18 -27.04
CA SER A 270 2.47 -10.56 -27.31
C SER A 270 1.90 -11.57 -26.31
N HIS A 271 1.55 -11.14 -25.10
CA HIS A 271 0.94 -11.98 -24.05
C HIS A 271 -0.59 -12.08 -24.15
N PHE A 272 -1.23 -11.27 -24.99
CA PHE A 272 -2.70 -11.15 -25.04
C PHE A 272 -3.26 -11.41 -26.45
N LYS A 273 -2.55 -12.20 -27.27
CA LYS A 273 -2.94 -12.48 -28.66
C LYS A 273 -4.25 -13.26 -28.79
N ASP A 274 -4.55 -14.12 -27.82
CA ASP A 274 -5.75 -14.97 -27.80
C ASP A 274 -6.91 -14.32 -27.02
N TYR A 275 -6.70 -13.13 -26.46
CA TYR A 275 -7.77 -12.42 -25.76
C TYR A 275 -8.83 -11.91 -26.73
N GLU A 276 -10.03 -11.71 -26.19
CA GLU A 276 -11.20 -11.21 -26.87
C GLU A 276 -10.89 -9.90 -27.64
N PRO A 277 -11.46 -9.69 -28.86
CA PRO A 277 -11.10 -8.57 -29.74
C PRO A 277 -11.10 -7.17 -29.09
N ARG A 278 -12.02 -6.88 -28.15
CA ARG A 278 -12.09 -5.59 -27.45
C ARG A 278 -10.86 -5.35 -26.58
N ILE A 279 -10.33 -6.40 -25.94
CA ILE A 279 -9.10 -6.29 -25.15
C ILE A 279 -7.88 -6.11 -26.06
N ARG A 280 -7.82 -6.82 -27.19
CA ARG A 280 -6.74 -6.60 -28.15
C ARG A 280 -6.77 -5.20 -28.74
N GLU A 281 -7.95 -4.69 -29.08
CA GLU A 281 -8.11 -3.32 -29.53
C GLU A 281 -7.74 -2.30 -28.44
N LEU A 282 -8.19 -2.50 -27.20
CA LEU A 282 -7.83 -1.67 -26.04
C LEU A 282 -6.30 -1.54 -25.89
N LEU A 283 -5.58 -2.66 -25.92
CA LEU A 283 -4.12 -2.67 -25.80
C LEU A 283 -3.42 -2.03 -27.01
N ALA A 284 -4.03 -2.09 -28.20
CA ALA A 284 -3.53 -1.43 -29.41
C ALA A 284 -3.72 0.09 -29.41
N LYS A 285 -4.65 0.62 -28.60
CA LYS A 285 -4.85 2.07 -28.43
C LYS A 285 -3.84 2.73 -27.50
N VAL A 286 -3.00 1.96 -26.81
CA VAL A 286 -1.96 2.53 -25.96
C VAL A 286 -0.84 3.12 -26.83
N PRO A 287 -0.51 4.42 -26.69
CA PRO A 287 0.62 5.00 -27.41
C PRO A 287 1.93 4.32 -27.04
N GLU A 288 2.80 4.12 -28.03
CA GLU A 288 4.13 3.54 -27.81
C GLU A 288 4.91 4.33 -26.76
N GLY A 289 5.56 3.62 -25.83
CA GLY A 289 6.33 4.22 -24.73
C GLY A 289 5.51 4.62 -23.49
N ASN A 290 4.18 4.56 -23.54
CA ASN A 290 3.34 4.88 -22.36
C ASN A 290 3.30 3.75 -21.32
N TRP A 291 3.61 2.51 -21.70
CA TRP A 291 3.62 1.40 -20.75
C TRP A 291 4.74 1.51 -19.72
N LYS A 292 4.36 1.29 -18.46
CA LYS A 292 5.31 1.03 -17.37
C LYS A 292 5.19 -0.43 -16.93
N GLU A 293 6.30 -1.16 -17.03
CA GLU A 293 6.44 -2.54 -16.58
C GLU A 293 7.01 -2.60 -15.17
N PHE A 294 6.45 -3.48 -14.35
CA PHE A 294 6.86 -3.77 -12.98
C PHE A 294 6.88 -5.28 -12.78
N SER A 295 7.85 -5.76 -12.02
CA SER A 295 7.83 -7.10 -11.44
C SER A 295 7.26 -7.00 -10.03
N ALA A 296 6.26 -7.83 -9.72
CA ALA A 296 5.72 -7.92 -8.38
C ALA A 296 6.69 -8.67 -7.45
N PHE A 297 6.95 -8.10 -6.29
CA PHE A 297 7.76 -8.70 -5.23
C PHE A 297 6.94 -8.80 -3.96
N ALA A 298 7.24 -9.82 -3.15
CA ALA A 298 6.73 -9.99 -1.79
C ALA A 298 7.86 -10.43 -0.87
N GLY A 299 7.74 -10.17 0.42
CA GLY A 299 8.67 -10.67 1.45
C GLY A 299 7.98 -11.59 2.44
N PRO A 300 8.74 -12.32 3.26
CA PRO A 300 8.17 -13.00 4.43
C PRO A 300 7.61 -11.97 5.41
N ARG A 301 6.71 -12.42 6.28
CA ARG A 301 6.25 -11.64 7.44
C ARG A 301 7.45 -11.26 8.33
N LEU A 302 7.44 -10.03 8.84
CA LEU A 302 8.27 -9.62 9.97
C LEU A 302 7.57 -9.97 11.29
N GLU A 303 8.31 -10.51 12.26
CA GLU A 303 7.77 -10.81 13.59
C GLU A 303 7.46 -9.55 14.40
N LYS A 304 8.40 -8.59 14.35
CA LYS A 304 8.25 -7.24 14.90
C LYS A 304 8.40 -6.20 13.78
N LEU A 305 7.67 -5.10 13.92
CA LEU A 305 7.70 -3.94 13.02
C LEU A 305 8.61 -2.82 13.55
N ILE A 306 9.18 -3.02 14.73
CA ILE A 306 9.97 -2.05 15.48
C ILE A 306 11.37 -2.62 15.79
N ALA A 307 12.33 -1.73 16.02
CA ALA A 307 13.66 -2.09 16.47
C ALA A 307 14.30 -0.98 17.31
N TRP A 308 15.23 -1.37 18.17
CA TRP A 308 16.11 -0.48 18.94
C TRP A 308 15.39 0.52 19.85
N ASP A 309 14.09 0.33 20.11
CA ASP A 309 13.20 1.25 20.83
C ASP A 309 13.04 2.64 20.18
N LYS A 310 13.50 2.78 18.92
CA LYS A 310 13.58 4.05 18.19
C LYS A 310 13.49 3.94 16.67
N VAL A 311 13.14 2.76 16.16
CA VAL A 311 12.89 2.54 14.72
C VAL A 311 11.57 1.82 14.55
N VAL A 312 10.77 2.27 13.57
CA VAL A 312 9.49 1.65 13.21
C VAL A 312 9.33 1.59 11.70
N LEU A 313 8.79 0.49 11.17
CA LEU A 313 8.52 0.27 9.75
C LEU A 313 7.03 0.40 9.43
N LEU A 314 6.70 1.15 8.38
CA LEU A 314 5.33 1.40 7.91
C LEU A 314 5.18 1.01 6.43
N GLY A 315 3.95 0.68 6.02
CA GLY A 315 3.66 0.40 4.61
C GLY A 315 4.43 -0.81 4.06
N ASP A 316 4.79 -0.77 2.77
CA ASP A 316 5.52 -1.87 2.12
C ASP A 316 6.91 -2.15 2.73
N ALA A 317 7.45 -1.25 3.57
CA ALA A 317 8.66 -1.49 4.33
C ALA A 317 8.42 -2.56 5.42
N SER A 318 7.26 -2.55 6.08
CA SER A 318 6.87 -3.55 7.09
C SER A 318 6.10 -4.74 6.51
N HIS A 319 5.20 -4.51 5.55
CA HIS A 319 4.29 -5.53 5.01
C HIS A 319 4.31 -5.58 3.48
N PRO A 320 5.39 -6.10 2.85
CA PRO A 320 5.49 -6.22 1.40
C PRO A 320 4.55 -7.32 0.84
N LEU A 321 3.25 -7.02 0.76
CA LEU A 321 2.16 -7.94 0.40
C LEU A 321 1.89 -8.05 -1.11
N SER A 322 2.75 -7.46 -1.96
CA SER A 322 2.61 -7.48 -3.44
C SER A 322 1.25 -6.97 -3.94
N GLY A 323 0.57 -6.11 -3.18
CA GLY A 323 -0.75 -5.56 -3.53
C GLY A 323 -1.90 -6.56 -3.49
N ALA A 324 -1.76 -7.68 -2.77
CA ALA A 324 -2.74 -8.78 -2.74
C ALA A 324 -4.18 -8.35 -2.43
N PHE A 325 -4.36 -7.37 -1.56
CA PHE A 325 -5.69 -6.92 -1.11
C PHE A 325 -6.19 -5.65 -1.79
N GLY A 326 -5.36 -4.98 -2.60
CA GLY A 326 -5.72 -3.68 -3.18
C GLY A 326 -5.93 -2.56 -2.15
N SER A 327 -5.52 -2.75 -0.89
CA SER A 327 -5.67 -1.81 0.23
C SER A 327 -4.33 -1.36 0.84
N GLY A 328 -3.20 -1.59 0.17
CA GLY A 328 -1.87 -1.29 0.72
C GLY A 328 -1.67 0.17 1.15
N ALA A 329 -2.25 1.13 0.42
CA ALA A 329 -2.21 2.53 0.86
C ALA A 329 -3.03 2.79 2.12
N ALA A 330 -4.16 2.10 2.31
CA ALA A 330 -4.91 2.20 3.56
C ALA A 330 -4.05 1.71 4.73
N PHE A 331 -3.43 0.54 4.61
CA PHE A 331 -2.57 -0.03 5.66
C PHE A 331 -1.43 0.94 6.02
N ALA A 332 -0.77 1.51 5.01
CA ALA A 332 0.30 2.48 5.20
C ALA A 332 -0.15 3.76 5.94
N LEU A 333 -1.35 4.27 5.62
CA LEU A 333 -1.91 5.45 6.28
C LEU A 333 -2.36 5.15 7.71
N GLU A 334 -2.99 3.99 7.93
CA GLU A 334 -3.37 3.48 9.25
C GLU A 334 -2.15 3.33 10.16
N ASP A 335 -1.02 2.86 9.62
CA ASP A 335 0.24 2.72 10.36
C ASP A 335 0.72 4.07 10.91
N GLY A 336 0.79 5.09 10.05
CA GLY A 336 1.18 6.43 10.46
C GLY A 336 0.24 7.02 11.52
N TRP A 337 -1.06 6.75 11.40
CA TRP A 337 -2.06 7.23 12.36
C TRP A 337 -1.94 6.52 13.73
N ILE A 338 -1.82 5.20 13.76
CA ILE A 338 -1.63 4.43 15.00
C ILE A 338 -0.32 4.79 15.69
N LEU A 339 0.78 5.00 14.93
CA LEU A 339 2.04 5.44 15.49
C LEU A 339 1.90 6.76 16.24
N ALA A 340 1.22 7.75 15.64
CA ALA A 340 0.99 9.04 16.29
C ALA A 340 0.15 8.90 17.58
N ARG A 341 -0.92 8.10 17.53
CA ARG A 341 -1.77 7.81 18.71
C ARG A 341 -1.00 7.10 19.83
N ALA A 342 -0.16 6.14 19.48
CA ALA A 342 0.67 5.42 20.44
C ALA A 342 1.69 6.36 21.14
N ILE A 343 2.34 7.25 20.39
CA ILE A 343 3.27 8.24 20.94
C ILE A 343 2.53 9.24 21.85
N GLU A 344 1.36 9.72 21.42
CA GLU A 344 0.51 10.61 22.22
C GLU A 344 0.13 9.95 23.55
N HIS A 345 -0.33 8.70 23.50
CA HIS A 345 -0.73 7.95 24.68
C HIS A 345 0.43 7.73 25.66
N ALA A 346 1.57 7.22 25.17
CA ALA A 346 2.75 7.01 26.00
C ALA A 346 3.20 8.32 26.68
N ARG A 347 3.26 9.43 25.93
CA ARG A 347 3.61 10.74 26.50
C ARG A 347 2.61 11.22 27.54
N SER A 348 1.31 11.09 27.27
CA SER A 348 0.26 11.50 28.21
C SER A 348 0.27 10.70 29.52
N THR A 349 0.86 9.50 29.49
CA THR A 349 0.99 8.59 30.63
C THR A 349 2.41 8.57 31.22
N GLY A 350 3.30 9.44 30.76
CA GLY A 350 4.69 9.53 31.25
C GLY A 350 5.58 8.34 30.87
N GLN A 351 5.19 7.55 29.86
CA GLN A 351 5.94 6.41 29.37
C GLN A 351 6.96 6.81 28.29
N PRO A 352 8.08 6.06 28.16
CA PRO A 352 9.11 6.35 27.16
C PRO A 352 8.63 6.03 25.73
N LEU A 353 9.37 6.51 24.72
CA LEU A 353 9.13 6.22 23.31
C LEU A 353 9.07 4.70 23.02
N ALA A 354 9.91 3.91 23.69
CA ALA A 354 9.91 2.45 23.59
C ALA A 354 8.51 1.85 23.83
N ALA A 355 7.79 2.35 24.83
CA ALA A 355 6.43 1.88 25.14
C ALA A 355 5.44 2.24 24.03
N ALA A 356 5.57 3.41 23.41
CA ALA A 356 4.75 3.77 22.25
C ALA A 356 4.99 2.83 21.06
N LEU A 357 6.24 2.44 20.82
CA LEU A 357 6.58 1.52 19.73
C LEU A 357 6.03 0.12 20.00
N GLU A 358 6.10 -0.37 21.23
CA GLU A 358 5.49 -1.65 21.62
C GLU A 358 3.95 -1.62 21.48
N ILE A 359 3.29 -0.50 21.80
CA ILE A 359 1.85 -0.32 21.52
C ILE A 359 1.55 -0.40 20.02
N PHE A 360 2.35 0.29 19.20
CA PHE A 360 2.21 0.24 17.75
C PHE A 360 2.34 -1.20 17.22
N ASP A 361 3.38 -1.92 17.65
CA ASP A 361 3.63 -3.30 17.23
C ASP A 361 2.50 -4.24 17.68
N ALA A 362 2.03 -4.11 18.93
CA ALA A 362 0.95 -4.91 19.49
C ALA A 362 -0.39 -4.74 18.74
N ILE A 363 -0.64 -3.58 18.13
CA ILE A 363 -1.84 -3.33 17.32
C ILE A 363 -1.63 -3.79 15.87
N ARG A 364 -0.50 -3.43 15.24
CA ARG A 364 -0.31 -3.60 13.81
C ARG A 364 0.29 -4.95 13.41
N SER A 365 1.21 -5.51 14.19
CA SER A 365 1.85 -6.79 13.87
C SER A 365 0.83 -7.95 13.79
N PRO A 366 -0.13 -8.13 14.71
CA PRO A 366 -1.14 -9.17 14.60
C PRO A 366 -2.07 -9.00 13.40
N TYR A 367 -2.38 -7.75 13.02
CA TYR A 367 -3.19 -7.45 11.84
C TYR A 367 -2.53 -7.99 10.56
N TYR A 368 -1.21 -7.80 10.42
CA TYR A 368 -0.47 -8.38 9.30
C TYR A 368 -0.31 -9.89 9.42
N LEU A 369 -0.25 -10.46 10.62
CA LEU A 369 -0.14 -11.92 10.80
C LEU A 369 -1.32 -12.60 10.13
N ARG A 370 -2.52 -12.08 10.41
CA ARG A 370 -3.77 -12.57 9.85
C ARG A 370 -3.77 -12.48 8.32
N MET A 371 -3.19 -11.43 7.74
CA MET A 371 -3.06 -11.29 6.28
C MET A 371 -2.13 -12.36 5.70
N TYR A 372 -0.95 -12.56 6.28
CA TYR A 372 -0.01 -13.58 5.81
C TYR A 372 -0.59 -14.98 5.95
N GLN A 373 -1.22 -15.30 7.08
CA GLN A 373 -1.92 -16.57 7.28
C GLN A 373 -3.02 -16.80 6.23
N HIS A 374 -3.79 -15.76 5.90
CA HIS A 374 -4.77 -15.85 4.83
C HIS A 374 -4.12 -16.13 3.47
N LEU A 375 -3.04 -15.43 3.11
CA LEU A 375 -2.34 -15.63 1.84
C LEU A 375 -1.71 -17.03 1.74
N ASP A 376 -1.11 -17.52 2.83
CA ASP A 376 -0.52 -18.85 2.91
C ASP A 376 -1.59 -19.93 2.75
N GLU A 377 -2.76 -19.75 3.37
CA GLU A 377 -3.90 -20.65 3.23
C GLU A 377 -4.46 -20.65 1.80
N GLN A 378 -4.59 -19.49 1.16
CA GLN A 378 -5.00 -19.40 -0.25
C GLN A 378 -3.99 -20.09 -1.17
N LYS A 379 -2.69 -19.88 -0.92
CA LYS A 379 -1.61 -20.51 -1.69
C LYS A 379 -1.64 -22.03 -1.53
N ARG A 380 -1.82 -22.54 -0.31
CA ARG A 380 -1.93 -23.98 -0.02
C ARG A 380 -3.12 -24.60 -0.75
N LYS A 381 -4.31 -23.99 -0.66
CA LYS A 381 -5.51 -24.44 -1.39
C LYS A 381 -5.28 -24.49 -2.90
N LEU A 382 -4.64 -23.47 -3.46
CA LEU A 382 -4.33 -23.43 -4.90
C LEU A 382 -3.34 -24.54 -5.30
N GLN A 383 -2.35 -24.85 -4.46
CA GLN A 383 -1.40 -25.93 -4.69
C GLN A 383 -2.09 -27.30 -4.65
N GLU A 384 -2.95 -27.54 -3.65
CA GLU A 384 -3.73 -28.77 -3.52
C GLU A 384 -4.66 -28.98 -4.72
N LEU A 385 -5.35 -27.93 -5.17
CA LEU A 385 -6.20 -27.98 -6.36
C LEU A 385 -5.42 -28.29 -7.64
N LYS A 386 -4.24 -27.68 -7.83
CA LYS A 386 -3.35 -27.97 -8.96
C LYS A 386 -2.84 -29.41 -8.92
N ALA A 387 -2.50 -29.92 -7.73
CA ALA A 387 -2.06 -31.29 -7.56
C ALA A 387 -3.19 -32.30 -7.85
N ALA A 388 -4.42 -31.99 -7.45
CA ALA A 388 -5.59 -32.82 -7.70
C ALA A 388 -6.02 -32.83 -9.18
N ASN A 389 -5.85 -31.70 -9.89
CA ASN A 389 -6.24 -31.56 -11.30
C ASN A 389 -5.12 -30.92 -12.13
N PRO A 390 -4.00 -31.61 -12.39
CA PRO A 390 -2.82 -31.03 -13.05
C PRO A 390 -3.09 -30.57 -14.49
N ASN A 391 -4.10 -31.15 -15.14
CA ASN A 391 -4.51 -30.84 -16.51
C ASN A 391 -5.86 -30.11 -16.58
N ALA A 392 -6.31 -29.47 -15.49
CA ALA A 392 -7.55 -28.69 -15.51
C ALA A 392 -7.47 -27.60 -16.59
N SER A 393 -8.49 -27.53 -17.45
CA SER A 393 -8.58 -26.47 -18.45
C SER A 393 -8.73 -25.10 -17.77
N PHE A 394 -8.34 -24.05 -18.48
CA PHE A 394 -8.53 -22.67 -18.02
C PHE A 394 -9.98 -22.42 -17.58
N GLU A 395 -10.96 -22.86 -18.38
CA GLU A 395 -12.39 -22.72 -18.10
C GLU A 395 -12.81 -23.29 -16.74
N ILE A 396 -12.31 -24.49 -16.40
CA ILE A 396 -12.61 -25.13 -15.11
C ILE A 396 -12.02 -24.31 -13.95
N THR A 397 -10.82 -23.75 -14.14
CA THR A 397 -10.14 -22.97 -13.08
C THR A 397 -10.62 -21.52 -12.98
N LEU A 398 -11.28 -20.99 -14.01
CA LEU A 398 -11.67 -19.58 -14.08
C LEU A 398 -12.63 -19.18 -12.96
N GLY A 399 -13.69 -19.96 -12.73
CA GLY A 399 -14.64 -19.68 -11.64
C GLY A 399 -13.96 -19.68 -10.27
N GLN A 400 -12.99 -20.58 -10.05
CA GLN A 400 -12.21 -20.63 -8.82
C GLN A 400 -11.31 -19.40 -8.65
N ARG A 401 -10.65 -18.95 -9.74
CA ARG A 401 -9.85 -17.71 -9.73
C ARG A 401 -10.71 -16.51 -9.36
N VAL A 402 -11.90 -16.40 -9.95
CA VAL A 402 -12.86 -15.32 -9.66
C VAL A 402 -13.30 -15.36 -8.20
N ASN A 403 -13.61 -16.54 -7.66
CA ASN A 403 -13.97 -16.68 -6.25
C ASN A 403 -12.79 -16.34 -5.32
N ALA A 404 -11.56 -16.68 -5.70
CA ALA A 404 -10.35 -16.39 -4.92
C ALA A 404 -9.98 -14.89 -4.89
N PHE A 405 -10.43 -14.09 -5.88
CA PHE A 405 -10.31 -12.63 -5.79
C PHE A 405 -11.03 -12.08 -4.56
N GLY A 406 -12.10 -12.76 -4.11
CA GLY A 406 -12.87 -12.41 -2.93
C GLY A 406 -13.66 -11.10 -3.09
N GLY A 407 -14.84 -11.05 -2.48
CA GLY A 407 -15.59 -9.79 -2.32
C GLY A 407 -15.15 -9.05 -1.06
N GLU A 408 -15.57 -7.79 -0.90
CA GLU A 408 -15.38 -7.04 0.35
C GLU A 408 -15.91 -7.83 1.57
N SER A 409 -17.04 -8.51 1.39
CA SER A 409 -17.67 -9.36 2.40
C SER A 409 -16.88 -10.62 2.76
N ALA A 410 -15.91 -11.05 1.96
CA ALA A 410 -15.08 -12.22 2.27
C ALA A 410 -13.96 -11.89 3.27
N LEU A 411 -13.54 -10.62 3.33
CA LEU A 411 -12.49 -10.13 4.22
C LEU A 411 -12.97 -8.82 4.89
N PRO A 412 -14.09 -8.85 5.66
CA PRO A 412 -14.67 -7.64 6.24
C PRO A 412 -13.71 -6.96 7.23
N TRP A 413 -12.90 -7.74 7.94
CA TRP A 413 -11.84 -7.25 8.83
C TRP A 413 -10.72 -6.48 8.12
N ILE A 414 -10.60 -6.60 6.79
CA ILE A 414 -9.71 -5.74 5.98
C ILE A 414 -10.51 -4.57 5.43
N TYR A 415 -11.59 -4.86 4.70
CA TYR A 415 -12.23 -3.86 3.85
C TYR A 415 -13.16 -2.91 4.61
N TYR A 416 -13.69 -3.34 5.75
CA TYR A 416 -14.52 -2.54 6.66
C TYR A 416 -13.80 -2.22 7.98
N ASN A 417 -12.47 -2.37 8.01
CA ASN A 417 -11.67 -1.96 9.15
C ASN A 417 -11.83 -0.45 9.38
N ASP A 418 -12.23 -0.07 10.60
CA ASP A 418 -12.17 1.30 11.07
C ASP A 418 -11.01 1.42 12.06
N ILE A 419 -9.97 2.17 11.66
CA ILE A 419 -8.76 2.29 12.47
C ILE A 419 -8.98 3.07 13.77
N GLU A 420 -9.98 3.97 13.79
CA GLU A 420 -10.35 4.70 15.00
C GLU A 420 -10.94 3.75 16.04
N ASP A 421 -11.87 2.88 15.62
CA ASP A 421 -12.45 1.86 16.49
C ASP A 421 -11.38 0.90 17.05
N VAL A 422 -10.41 0.49 16.21
CA VAL A 422 -9.29 -0.36 16.65
C VAL A 422 -8.51 0.31 17.79
N TRP A 423 -8.24 1.61 17.67
CA TRP A 423 -7.56 2.38 18.72
C TRP A 423 -8.40 2.50 19.99
N GLU A 424 -9.69 2.80 19.87
CA GLU A 424 -10.58 2.87 21.04
C GLU A 424 -10.68 1.53 21.78
N GLN A 425 -10.72 0.42 21.06
CA GLN A 425 -10.75 -0.92 21.64
C GLN A 425 -9.46 -1.24 22.39
N PHE A 426 -8.30 -0.84 21.85
CA PHE A 426 -7.02 -0.95 22.55
C PHE A 426 -7.07 -0.20 23.90
N LEU A 427 -7.55 1.05 23.92
CA LEU A 427 -7.66 1.83 25.15
C LEU A 427 -8.60 1.19 26.17
N LYS A 428 -9.76 0.68 25.72
CA LYS A 428 -10.72 -0.05 26.59
C LYS A 428 -10.06 -1.29 27.22
N GLY A 429 -9.30 -2.04 26.43
CA GLY A 429 -8.55 -3.21 26.91
C GLY A 429 -7.53 -2.88 28.02
N GLN A 430 -6.89 -1.71 27.95
CA GLN A 430 -5.99 -1.23 29.00
C GLN A 430 -6.74 -0.87 30.29
N THR A 431 -7.89 -0.20 30.18
CA THR A 431 -8.70 0.20 31.36
C THR A 431 -9.36 -0.97 32.09
N GLY A 432 -9.64 -2.08 31.40
CA GLY A 432 -10.20 -3.30 31.99
C GLY A 432 -9.20 -4.13 32.79
N SER A 433 -7.90 -3.87 32.65
CA SER A 433 -6.82 -4.67 33.27
C SER A 433 -6.46 -4.27 34.71
N SER A 434 -7.18 -3.33 35.35
CA SER A 434 -6.91 -2.96 36.75
C SER A 434 -7.48 -3.95 37.79
N SER A 435 -7.96 -5.12 37.37
CA SER A 435 -8.25 -6.24 38.26
C SER A 435 -8.03 -7.58 37.58
N LYS A 436 -6.94 -8.24 38.00
CA LYS A 436 -6.50 -9.61 37.69
C LYS A 436 -5.85 -9.83 36.31
N GLU A 437 -4.63 -10.35 36.38
CA GLU A 437 -3.84 -10.89 35.28
C GLU A 437 -4.69 -11.78 34.37
N VAL A 438 -4.69 -11.47 33.07
CA VAL A 438 -5.11 -12.39 32.01
C VAL A 438 -4.00 -12.42 30.95
N PRO A 439 -3.46 -13.59 30.57
CA PRO A 439 -2.37 -13.68 29.60
C PRO A 439 -2.79 -13.20 28.21
N ILE A 440 -1.86 -12.55 27.50
CA ILE A 440 -1.98 -11.91 26.18
C ILE A 440 -2.14 -12.94 25.04
N GLN A 441 -3.15 -13.82 25.11
CA GLN A 441 -3.46 -14.78 24.03
C GLN A 441 -4.93 -14.83 23.60
N GLN A 442 -5.82 -13.99 24.15
CA GLN A 442 -7.26 -14.06 23.83
C GLN A 442 -7.85 -12.91 23.00
N LEU A 443 -7.07 -11.94 22.52
CA LEU A 443 -7.57 -10.91 21.60
C LEU A 443 -7.68 -11.36 20.13
N ALA A 444 -7.29 -12.60 19.79
CA ALA A 444 -7.23 -13.07 18.40
C ALA A 444 -8.55 -13.67 17.84
N ALA A 445 -9.66 -13.65 18.58
CA ALA A 445 -10.86 -14.40 18.19
C ALA A 445 -12.15 -13.58 17.94
N GLN A 446 -12.17 -12.26 18.10
CA GLN A 446 -13.42 -11.47 17.92
C GLN A 446 -13.27 -10.12 17.20
N LEU A 447 -12.25 -9.94 16.36
CA LEU A 447 -12.17 -8.89 15.34
C LEU A 447 -11.72 -9.53 14.02
#